data_AF-Q4J6L6-F1
#
_entry.id   AF-Q4J6L6-F1
#
_cell.length_a   1.000
_cell.length_b   1.000
_cell.length_c   1.000
_cell.angle_alpha   90.00
_cell.angle_beta   90.00
_cell.angle_gamma   90.00
#
_symmetry.space_group_name_H-M   'P 1'
#
loop_
_entity.id
_entity.type
_entity.pdbx_description
1 polymer ?
#
loop_
_entity_poly.entity_id
_entity_poly.type
_entity_poly.pdbx_seq_one_letter_code
_entity_poly.pdbx_strand_id
1 'polypeptide(L)'
;MKNKKKVIKEIEPWGVNIPYLILGLVYWGIGGISAFNNLPHHFYFMMIGTYSIYFGMISRLFFPARNYLATHLTSLFLLAIPYYPFQALASLVLIITELWSISDIRGYGSRFPLNLLVLSSPFASLIGWIFYVQFGYFVLVPPLLLYLLGVNIGVFSATLGIKAKLGFKQFSVFILVLLYPISISITIAGYVLWLLYKTRVKERNLSSILTLSVAVIVSFSSLFLGEQIHAFAFGVMIPFFFNCITYSTSRYNYGKLFPIPILSALSYFMRFVNLPLSSVFFISAVLIFLILNRHNFTIRTIKLGMSSKYLPRNLE
;
A
#
# COMPACT_ATOMS: atom_id res chain seq x y z
N MET A 1 -0.57 7.18 -48.95
CA MET A 1 0.00 6.97 -47.60
C MET A 1 -0.61 5.72 -46.99
N LYS A 2 0.20 4.69 -46.68
CA LYS A 2 -0.27 3.43 -46.11
C LYS A 2 -0.92 3.69 -44.74
N ASN A 3 -2.22 3.43 -44.62
CA ASN A 3 -2.91 3.28 -43.34
C ASN A 3 -2.22 2.14 -42.57
N LYS A 4 -1.23 2.46 -41.73
CA LYS A 4 -0.73 1.53 -40.73
C LYS A 4 -1.89 1.23 -39.80
N LYS A 5 -2.54 0.07 -39.96
CA LYS A 5 -3.44 -0.51 -38.96
C LYS A 5 -2.73 -0.38 -37.61
N LYS A 6 -3.29 0.44 -36.72
CA LYS A 6 -2.80 0.60 -35.35
C LYS A 6 -3.08 -0.74 -34.67
N VAL A 7 -2.09 -1.64 -34.67
CA VAL A 7 -2.19 -2.92 -33.97
C VAL A 7 -2.37 -2.58 -32.50
N ILE A 8 -3.54 -2.90 -31.95
CA ILE A 8 -3.79 -2.74 -30.52
C ILE A 8 -2.90 -3.78 -29.84
N LYS A 9 -1.86 -3.31 -29.16
CA LYS A 9 -0.97 -4.19 -28.40
C LYS A 9 -1.78 -4.72 -27.22
N GLU A 10 -2.01 -6.03 -27.19
CA GLU A 10 -2.75 -6.66 -26.11
C GLU A 10 -1.92 -6.58 -24.82
N ILE A 11 -2.54 -6.10 -23.74
CA ILE A 11 -1.89 -6.01 -22.44
C ILE A 11 -2.16 -7.34 -21.71
N GLU A 12 -1.18 -8.23 -21.71
CA GLU A 12 -1.26 -9.45 -20.89
C GLU A 12 -0.93 -9.12 -19.42
N PRO A 13 -1.89 -9.24 -18.49
CA PRO A 13 -1.60 -9.06 -17.07
C PRO A 13 -0.91 -10.30 -16.47
N TRP A 14 -0.23 -10.10 -15.35
CA TRP A 14 0.21 -11.20 -14.48
C TRP A 14 0.11 -10.79 -13.01
N GLY A 15 0.22 -11.75 -12.10
CA GLY A 15 0.04 -11.55 -10.66
C GLY A 15 1.24 -10.90 -9.98
N VAL A 16 1.71 -9.76 -10.51
CA VAL A 16 2.94 -9.08 -10.09
C VAL A 16 2.98 -8.80 -8.59
N ASN A 17 1.85 -8.51 -7.95
CA ASN A 17 1.83 -8.22 -6.51
C ASN A 17 2.10 -9.44 -5.63
N ILE A 18 1.87 -10.67 -6.09
CA ILE A 18 1.92 -11.85 -5.21
C ILE A 18 3.34 -12.10 -4.67
N PRO A 19 4.40 -12.17 -5.50
CA PRO A 19 5.76 -12.34 -4.98
C PRO A 19 6.18 -11.24 -4.00
N TYR A 20 5.77 -10.00 -4.26
CA TYR A 20 6.03 -8.85 -3.41
C TYR A 20 5.30 -8.91 -2.06
N LEU A 21 4.04 -9.35 -2.07
CA LEU A 21 3.27 -9.56 -0.84
C LEU A 21 3.92 -10.66 0.01
N ILE A 22 4.36 -11.76 -0.61
CA ILE A 22 5.06 -12.84 0.08
C ILE A 22 6.36 -12.32 0.70
N LEU A 23 7.20 -11.61 -0.09
CA LEU A 23 8.42 -10.99 0.41
C LEU A 23 8.15 -10.04 1.58
N GLY A 24 7.10 -9.23 1.47
CA GLY A 24 6.66 -8.32 2.51
C GLY A 24 6.31 -9.00 3.82
N LEU A 25 5.52 -10.07 3.75
CA LEU A 25 5.12 -10.87 4.91
C LEU A 25 6.31 -11.60 5.55
N VAL A 26 7.24 -12.11 4.73
CA VAL A 26 8.48 -12.73 5.24
C VAL A 26 9.29 -11.71 6.02
N TYR A 27 9.50 -10.50 5.48
CA TYR A 27 10.22 -9.44 6.18
C TYR A 27 9.51 -8.95 7.43
N TRP A 28 8.17 -8.87 7.44
CA TRP A 28 7.43 -8.60 8.67
C TRP A 28 7.63 -9.71 9.71
N GLY A 29 7.67 -10.98 9.30
CA GLY A 29 7.98 -12.11 10.17
C GLY A 29 9.39 -12.00 10.78
N ILE A 30 10.40 -11.75 9.95
CA ILE A 30 11.80 -11.55 10.40
C ILE A 30 11.90 -10.32 11.33
N GLY A 31 11.21 -9.23 10.99
CA GLY A 31 11.11 -8.04 11.84
C GLY A 31 10.47 -8.33 13.18
N GLY A 32 9.40 -9.11 13.22
CA GLY A 32 8.77 -9.58 14.46
C GLY A 32 9.73 -10.40 15.32
N ILE A 33 10.42 -11.39 14.72
CA ILE A 33 11.44 -12.20 15.42
C ILE A 33 12.58 -11.31 15.96
N SER A 34 13.00 -10.31 15.19
CA SER A 34 13.99 -9.32 15.63
C SER A 34 13.52 -8.54 16.86
N ALA A 35 12.24 -8.16 16.95
CA ALA A 35 11.71 -7.49 18.13
C ALA A 35 11.71 -8.39 19.37
N PHE A 36 11.27 -9.65 19.24
CA PHE A 36 11.25 -10.59 20.37
C PHE A 36 12.64 -10.92 20.91
N ASN A 37 13.65 -10.93 20.04
CA ASN A 37 15.04 -11.19 20.44
C ASN A 37 15.82 -9.91 20.78
N ASN A 38 15.16 -8.76 20.90
CA ASN A 38 15.79 -7.46 21.17
C ASN A 38 16.93 -7.10 20.20
N LEU A 39 16.80 -7.51 18.94
CA LEU A 39 17.76 -7.21 17.88
C LEU A 39 17.46 -5.85 17.23
N PRO A 40 18.48 -5.07 16.83
CA PRO A 40 18.31 -3.69 16.37
C PRO A 40 17.63 -3.55 15.00
N HIS A 41 17.38 -4.65 14.30
CA HIS A 41 16.91 -4.66 12.91
C HIS A 41 15.39 -4.67 12.75
N HIS A 42 14.62 -4.65 13.85
CA HIS A 42 13.16 -4.73 13.82
C HIS A 42 12.55 -3.73 12.83
N PHE A 43 12.79 -2.43 13.05
CA PHE A 43 12.22 -1.38 12.21
C PHE A 43 12.66 -1.50 10.75
N TYR A 44 13.93 -1.83 10.50
CA TYR A 44 14.45 -1.95 9.15
C TYR A 44 13.74 -3.04 8.36
N PHE A 45 13.55 -4.23 8.94
CA PHE A 45 12.83 -5.32 8.29
C PHE A 45 11.33 -5.01 8.12
N MET A 46 10.70 -4.38 9.11
CA MET A 46 9.31 -3.92 8.98
C MET A 46 9.15 -2.95 7.81
N MET A 47 10.10 -2.02 7.62
CA MET A 47 10.08 -1.06 6.53
C MET A 47 10.35 -1.71 5.17
N ILE A 48 11.37 -2.57 5.02
CA ILE A 48 11.60 -3.29 3.74
C ILE A 48 10.36 -4.12 3.38
N GLY A 49 9.77 -4.82 4.35
CA GLY A 49 8.57 -5.61 4.11
C GLY A 49 7.40 -4.75 3.63
N THR A 50 7.23 -3.58 4.25
CA THR A 50 6.21 -2.60 3.85
C THR A 50 6.45 -2.05 2.45
N TYR A 51 7.69 -1.69 2.12
CA TYR A 51 8.06 -1.23 0.77
C TYR A 51 7.88 -2.32 -0.28
N SER A 52 8.08 -3.59 0.08
CA SER A 52 7.77 -4.72 -0.79
C SER A 52 6.28 -4.78 -1.12
N ILE A 53 5.41 -4.69 -0.11
CA ILE A 53 3.95 -4.65 -0.32
C ILE A 53 3.55 -3.44 -1.19
N TYR A 54 4.12 -2.27 -0.90
CA TYR A 54 3.93 -1.05 -1.68
C TYR A 54 4.29 -1.24 -3.17
N PHE A 55 5.49 -1.74 -3.47
CA PHE A 55 5.95 -1.96 -4.85
C PHE A 55 5.06 -2.96 -5.59
N GLY A 56 4.71 -4.07 -4.94
CA GLY A 56 3.83 -5.06 -5.54
C GLY A 56 2.47 -4.47 -5.92
N MET A 57 1.91 -3.64 -5.05
CA MET A 57 0.59 -3.08 -5.26
C MET A 57 0.56 -1.92 -6.25
N ILE A 58 1.57 -1.04 -6.27
CA ILE A 58 1.66 -0.01 -7.31
C ILE A 58 1.87 -0.64 -8.70
N SER A 59 2.75 -1.64 -8.82
CA SER A 59 2.93 -2.40 -10.06
C SER A 59 1.65 -3.08 -10.51
N ARG A 60 0.87 -3.69 -9.60
CA ARG A 60 -0.41 -4.30 -9.96
C ARG A 60 -1.46 -3.27 -10.40
N LEU A 61 -1.62 -2.19 -9.66
CA LEU A 61 -2.74 -1.26 -9.86
C LEU A 61 -2.53 -0.35 -11.08
N PHE A 62 -1.28 0.01 -11.37
CA PHE A 62 -0.97 0.98 -12.42
C PHE A 62 -0.23 0.36 -13.60
N PHE A 63 0.57 -0.69 -13.38
CA PHE A 63 1.50 -1.23 -14.38
C PHE A 63 1.47 -2.78 -14.51
N PRO A 64 0.30 -3.46 -14.58
CA PRO A 64 0.22 -4.92 -14.42
C PRO A 64 0.76 -5.74 -15.59
N ALA A 65 1.20 -5.11 -16.67
CA ALA A 65 1.54 -5.75 -17.93
C ALA A 65 2.80 -6.63 -17.81
N ARG A 66 2.80 -7.79 -18.46
CA ARG A 66 3.99 -8.65 -18.64
C ARG A 66 5.12 -7.97 -19.40
N ASN A 67 4.83 -6.94 -20.20
CA ASN A 67 5.86 -6.15 -20.87
C ASN A 67 6.89 -5.55 -19.89
N TYR A 68 6.49 -5.32 -18.64
CA TYR A 68 7.37 -4.79 -17.59
C TYR A 68 7.91 -5.89 -16.67
N LEU A 69 7.77 -7.17 -17.03
CA LEU A 69 8.18 -8.30 -16.18
C LEU A 69 9.65 -8.20 -15.75
N ALA A 70 10.54 -7.81 -16.66
CA ALA A 70 11.96 -7.67 -16.35
C ALA A 70 12.19 -6.62 -15.26
N THR A 71 11.59 -5.42 -15.37
CA THR A 71 11.76 -4.38 -14.36
C THR A 71 11.08 -4.76 -13.05
N HIS A 72 9.92 -5.41 -13.10
CA HIS A 72 9.25 -5.96 -11.91
C HIS A 72 10.09 -7.01 -11.19
N LEU A 73 10.77 -7.90 -11.90
CA LEU A 73 11.62 -8.91 -11.25
C LEU A 73 12.88 -8.25 -10.69
N THR A 74 13.49 -7.33 -11.43
CA THR A 74 14.66 -6.59 -10.95
C THR A 74 14.36 -5.83 -9.67
N SER A 75 13.26 -5.07 -9.59
CA SER A 75 12.91 -4.37 -8.34
C SER A 75 12.58 -5.33 -7.19
N LEU A 76 12.00 -6.50 -7.47
CA LEU A 76 11.75 -7.54 -6.46
C LEU A 76 13.07 -8.10 -5.90
N PHE A 77 14.01 -8.44 -6.77
CA PHE A 77 15.33 -8.96 -6.35
C PHE A 77 16.11 -7.92 -5.54
N LEU A 78 16.11 -6.66 -5.98
CA LEU A 78 16.77 -5.58 -5.25
C LEU A 78 16.13 -5.38 -3.86
N LEU A 79 14.80 -5.39 -3.74
CA LEU A 79 14.11 -5.32 -2.44
C LEU A 79 14.41 -6.52 -1.53
N ALA A 80 14.65 -7.69 -2.11
CA ALA A 80 14.94 -8.90 -1.35
C ALA A 80 16.31 -8.85 -0.66
N ILE A 81 17.21 -7.96 -1.05
CA ILE A 81 18.51 -7.77 -0.40
C ILE A 81 18.35 -6.72 0.72
N PRO A 82 18.52 -7.07 2.01
CA PRO A 82 18.28 -6.14 3.12
C PRO A 82 19.44 -5.16 3.33
N TYR A 83 19.72 -4.32 2.32
CA TYR A 83 20.76 -3.30 2.40
C TYR A 83 20.36 -2.02 1.64
N TYR A 84 20.27 -0.89 2.35
CA TYR A 84 19.54 0.33 1.93
C TYR A 84 19.82 0.85 0.50
N PRO A 85 21.04 0.76 -0.07
CA PRO A 85 21.28 1.18 -1.44
C PRO A 85 20.49 0.34 -2.45
N PHE A 86 20.25 -0.94 -2.16
CA PHE A 86 19.42 -1.80 -3.00
C PHE A 86 17.94 -1.37 -2.97
N GLN A 87 17.42 -0.86 -1.85
CA GLN A 87 16.07 -0.29 -1.80
C GLN A 87 15.97 1.03 -2.59
N ALA A 88 17.02 1.86 -2.58
CA ALA A 88 17.11 3.04 -3.44
C ALA A 88 17.12 2.65 -4.93
N LEU A 89 17.97 1.69 -5.31
CA LEU A 89 18.02 1.15 -6.67
C LEU A 89 16.69 0.51 -7.10
N ALA A 90 16.02 -0.22 -6.20
CA ALA A 90 14.69 -0.75 -6.46
C ALA A 90 13.70 0.39 -6.77
N SER A 91 13.73 1.48 -5.99
CA SER A 91 12.89 2.66 -6.22
C SER A 91 13.16 3.31 -7.58
N LEU A 92 14.43 3.36 -8.01
CA LEU A 92 14.80 3.83 -9.33
C LEU A 92 14.23 2.94 -10.44
N VAL A 93 14.32 1.61 -10.30
CA VAL A 93 13.74 0.64 -11.25
C VAL A 93 12.22 0.78 -11.31
N LEU A 94 11.56 1.05 -10.18
CA LEU A 94 10.13 1.32 -10.13
C LEU A 94 9.77 2.62 -10.88
N ILE A 95 10.55 3.70 -10.73
CA ILE A 95 10.37 4.94 -11.49
C ILE A 95 10.53 4.69 -12.99
N ILE A 96 11.54 3.92 -13.40
CA ILE A 96 11.72 3.54 -14.81
C ILE A 96 10.48 2.81 -15.34
N THR A 97 9.94 1.88 -14.55
CA THR A 97 8.70 1.15 -14.89
C THR A 97 7.51 2.09 -15.04
N GLU A 98 7.35 3.03 -14.10
CA GLU A 98 6.29 4.03 -14.14
C GLU A 98 6.41 4.91 -15.40
N LEU A 99 7.58 5.49 -15.68
CA LEU A 99 7.79 6.34 -16.85
C LEU A 99 7.55 5.59 -18.17
N TRP A 100 8.04 4.35 -18.25
CA TRP A 100 7.82 3.50 -19.42
C TRP A 100 6.32 3.23 -19.62
N SER A 101 5.61 2.86 -18.57
CA SER A 101 4.17 2.59 -18.66
C SER A 101 3.33 3.82 -19.04
N ILE A 102 3.68 5.01 -18.54
CA ILE A 102 3.00 6.26 -18.88
C ILE A 102 3.20 6.57 -20.36
N SER A 103 4.43 6.36 -20.86
CA SER A 103 4.74 6.50 -22.28
C SER A 103 3.91 5.55 -23.15
N ASP A 104 3.85 4.27 -22.77
CA ASP A 104 3.06 3.25 -23.47
C ASP A 104 1.56 3.62 -23.50
N ILE A 105 0.99 4.06 -22.37
CA ILE A 105 -0.44 4.41 -22.27
C ILE A 105 -0.81 5.60 -23.14
N ARG A 106 0.09 6.61 -23.23
CA ARG A 106 -0.09 7.73 -24.17
C ARG A 106 -0.11 7.25 -25.61
N GLY A 107 0.71 6.25 -25.96
CA GLY A 107 0.72 5.63 -27.30
C GLY A 107 -0.62 4.95 -27.67
N TYR A 108 -1.31 4.37 -26.69
CA TYR A 108 -2.64 3.77 -26.89
C TYR A 108 -3.77 4.79 -27.02
N GLY A 109 -3.54 6.08 -26.73
CA GLY A 109 -4.55 7.13 -26.81
C GLY A 109 -5.54 7.14 -25.63
N SER A 110 -5.24 6.38 -24.57
CA SER A 110 -6.06 6.34 -23.36
C SER A 110 -5.66 7.47 -22.39
N ARG A 111 -6.64 7.96 -21.62
CA ARG A 111 -6.39 8.93 -20.54
C ARG A 111 -5.88 8.16 -19.32
N PHE A 112 -4.61 8.35 -18.99
CA PHE A 112 -4.03 7.79 -17.77
C PHE A 112 -4.71 8.39 -16.52
N PRO A 113 -5.15 7.56 -15.54
CA PRO A 113 -5.78 8.07 -14.33
C PRO A 113 -4.75 8.87 -13.52
N LEU A 114 -4.92 10.19 -13.46
CA LEU A 114 -4.05 11.10 -12.71
C LEU A 114 -4.30 10.95 -11.20
N ASN A 115 -3.66 9.97 -10.57
CA ASN A 115 -3.53 9.92 -9.12
C ASN A 115 -2.17 10.50 -8.70
N LEU A 116 -2.11 11.82 -8.55
CA LEU A 116 -0.84 12.56 -8.33
C LEU A 116 -0.11 12.08 -7.08
N LEU A 117 -0.84 11.72 -6.02
CA LEU A 117 -0.23 11.19 -4.80
C LEU A 117 0.47 9.86 -5.07
N VAL A 118 -0.18 8.96 -5.79
CA VAL A 118 0.41 7.64 -6.08
C VAL A 118 1.58 7.76 -7.03
N LEU A 119 1.47 8.55 -8.09
CA LEU A 119 2.53 8.72 -9.09
C LEU A 119 3.75 9.49 -8.55
N SER A 120 3.57 10.32 -7.52
CA SER A 120 4.71 10.94 -6.83
C SER A 120 5.40 10.01 -5.83
N SER A 121 4.76 8.92 -5.41
CA SER A 121 5.28 8.05 -4.36
C SER A 121 6.58 7.29 -4.74
N PRO A 122 6.82 6.83 -6.00
CA PRO A 122 8.11 6.22 -6.35
C PRO A 122 9.28 7.21 -6.32
N PHE A 123 9.06 8.44 -6.77
CA PHE A 123 10.07 9.50 -6.70
C PHE A 123 10.40 9.84 -5.24
N ALA A 124 9.36 10.00 -4.40
CA ALA A 124 9.55 10.21 -2.98
C ALA A 124 10.26 9.01 -2.31
N SER A 125 9.98 7.78 -2.75
CA SER A 125 10.64 6.56 -2.26
C SER A 125 12.13 6.59 -2.51
N LEU A 126 12.55 6.93 -3.74
CA LEU A 126 13.98 7.06 -4.07
C LEU A 126 14.66 8.10 -3.18
N ILE A 127 14.06 9.28 -3.05
CA ILE A 127 14.57 10.34 -2.18
C ILE A 127 14.67 9.85 -0.73
N GLY A 128 13.62 9.22 -0.20
CA GLY A 128 13.59 8.69 1.16
C GLY A 128 14.71 7.69 1.44
N TRP A 129 14.97 6.75 0.51
CA TRP A 129 16.03 5.76 0.67
C TRP A 129 17.44 6.35 0.52
N ILE A 130 17.64 7.37 -0.32
CA ILE A 130 18.93 8.09 -0.42
C ILE A 130 19.26 8.80 0.90
N PHE A 131 18.25 9.41 1.52
CA PHE A 131 18.40 10.21 2.74
C PHE A 131 18.15 9.42 4.05
N TYR A 132 17.89 8.11 3.94
CA TYR A 132 17.59 7.25 5.08
C TYR A 132 18.71 7.24 6.13
N VAL A 133 19.98 7.23 5.68
CA VAL A 133 21.13 7.18 6.61
C VAL A 133 21.22 8.44 7.46
N GLN A 134 20.85 9.60 6.90
CA GLN A 134 20.95 10.89 7.56
C GLN A 134 19.74 11.21 8.45
N PHE A 135 18.53 10.82 8.04
CA PHE A 135 17.28 11.22 8.70
C PHE A 135 16.47 10.05 9.28
N GLY A 136 16.98 8.82 9.19
CA GLY A 136 16.38 7.61 9.74
C GLY A 136 15.05 7.20 9.09
N TYR A 137 14.23 6.45 9.82
CA TYR A 137 12.97 5.89 9.30
C TYR A 137 11.89 6.93 8.98
N PHE A 138 12.01 8.13 9.53
CA PHE A 138 11.07 9.22 9.30
C PHE A 138 10.97 9.54 7.80
N VAL A 139 12.07 9.66 7.08
CA VAL A 139 12.03 9.99 5.63
C VAL A 139 11.40 8.89 4.75
N LEU A 140 11.17 7.70 5.32
CA LEU A 140 10.52 6.58 4.65
C LEU A 140 8.99 6.54 4.84
N VAL A 141 8.44 7.37 5.73
CA VAL A 141 6.98 7.46 5.94
C VAL A 141 6.25 8.27 4.85
N PRO A 142 6.74 9.44 4.39
CA PRO A 142 6.07 10.23 3.35
C PRO A 142 5.76 9.45 2.06
N PRO A 143 6.70 8.68 1.48
CA PRO A 143 6.43 7.93 0.25
C PRO A 143 5.27 6.95 0.42
N LEU A 144 5.22 6.27 1.57
CA LEU A 144 4.14 5.35 1.91
C LEU A 144 2.82 6.10 2.16
N LEU A 145 2.83 7.25 2.83
CA LEU A 145 1.63 8.08 3.02
C LEU A 145 1.07 8.56 1.68
N LEU A 146 1.91 9.05 0.77
CA LEU A 146 1.50 9.44 -0.58
C LEU A 146 0.78 8.29 -1.29
N TYR A 147 1.38 7.10 -1.27
CA TYR A 147 0.76 5.91 -1.85
C TYR A 147 -0.55 5.52 -1.16
N LEU A 148 -0.54 5.35 0.16
CA LEU A 148 -1.65 4.83 0.95
C LEU A 148 -2.86 5.74 0.92
N LEU A 149 -2.67 7.04 1.14
CA LEU A 149 -3.74 8.03 1.07
C LEU A 149 -4.27 8.15 -0.37
N GLY A 150 -3.37 8.10 -1.36
CA GLY A 150 -3.68 8.20 -2.78
C GLY A 150 -4.54 7.04 -3.30
N VAL A 151 -4.13 5.79 -3.09
CA VAL A 151 -4.88 4.61 -3.56
C VAL A 151 -6.23 4.49 -2.83
N ASN A 152 -6.26 4.78 -1.52
CA ASN A 152 -7.48 4.61 -0.74
C ASN A 152 -8.55 5.68 -1.01
N ILE A 153 -8.24 6.80 -1.69
CA ILE A 153 -9.28 7.71 -2.21
C ILE A 153 -10.27 6.94 -3.10
N GLY A 154 -9.78 6.09 -3.99
CA GLY A 154 -10.63 5.29 -4.88
C GLY A 154 -11.47 4.27 -4.12
N VAL A 155 -10.87 3.60 -3.13
CA VAL A 155 -11.56 2.61 -2.29
C VAL A 155 -12.68 3.27 -1.51
N PHE A 156 -12.39 4.32 -0.73
CA PHE A 156 -13.38 5.00 0.08
C PHE A 156 -14.47 5.68 -0.76
N SER A 157 -14.11 6.22 -1.93
CA SER A 157 -15.12 6.76 -2.87
C SER A 157 -16.12 5.71 -3.29
N ALA A 158 -15.65 4.50 -3.60
CA ALA A 158 -16.51 3.43 -4.06
C ALA A 158 -17.29 2.74 -2.93
N THR A 159 -16.79 2.73 -1.69
CA THR A 159 -17.39 1.97 -0.58
C THR A 159 -18.22 2.82 0.38
N LEU A 160 -17.98 4.14 0.39
CA LEU A 160 -18.79 5.11 1.15
C LEU A 160 -19.75 5.89 0.22
N GLY A 161 -19.67 5.64 -1.09
CA GLY A 161 -20.45 6.38 -2.10
C GLY A 161 -20.14 7.88 -2.14
N ILE A 162 -18.90 8.26 -1.80
CA ILE A 162 -18.43 9.66 -1.84
C ILE A 162 -17.77 9.99 -3.18
N LYS A 163 -17.70 11.28 -3.51
CA LYS A 163 -17.11 11.72 -4.79
C LYS A 163 -15.59 11.56 -4.76
N ALA A 164 -15.04 10.82 -5.71
CA ALA A 164 -13.60 10.71 -5.90
C ALA A 164 -12.97 12.06 -6.26
N LYS A 165 -11.91 12.42 -5.53
CA LYS A 165 -11.12 13.65 -5.72
C LYS A 165 -9.72 13.26 -6.19
N LEU A 166 -9.54 13.15 -7.51
CA LEU A 166 -8.27 12.81 -8.15
C LEU A 166 -7.64 14.03 -8.85
N GLY A 167 -6.40 13.88 -9.32
CA GLY A 167 -5.64 14.91 -10.01
C GLY A 167 -5.25 16.08 -9.09
N PHE A 168 -5.29 17.30 -9.62
CA PHE A 168 -4.82 18.50 -8.91
C PHE A 168 -5.54 18.75 -7.56
N LYS A 169 -6.76 18.24 -7.38
CA LYS A 169 -7.49 18.33 -6.10
C LYS A 169 -6.75 17.65 -4.94
N GLN A 170 -5.85 16.72 -5.24
CA GLN A 170 -5.05 15.99 -4.27
C GLN A 170 -3.85 16.80 -3.75
N PHE A 171 -3.57 17.98 -4.32
CA PHE A 171 -2.44 18.82 -3.90
C PHE A 171 -2.50 19.21 -2.42
N SER A 172 -3.70 19.45 -1.87
CA SER A 172 -3.85 19.71 -0.42
C SER A 172 -3.39 18.53 0.43
N VAL A 173 -3.68 17.29 0.00
CA VAL A 173 -3.21 16.09 0.70
C VAL A 173 -1.71 15.92 0.55
N PHE A 174 -1.15 16.27 -0.61
CA PHE A 174 0.29 16.26 -0.82
C PHE A 174 1.01 17.17 0.20
N ILE A 175 0.52 18.40 0.39
CA ILE A 175 1.04 19.32 1.41
C ILE A 175 0.90 18.72 2.81
N LEU A 176 -0.26 18.14 3.15
CA LEU A 176 -0.46 17.51 4.46
C LEU A 176 0.52 16.37 4.73
N VAL A 177 0.93 15.62 3.70
CA VAL A 177 1.95 14.56 3.84
C VAL A 177 3.32 15.16 4.11
N LEU A 178 3.69 16.29 3.51
CA LEU A 178 4.95 16.97 3.82
C LEU A 178 5.00 17.49 5.27
N LEU A 179 3.84 17.79 5.85
CA LEU A 179 3.71 18.22 7.25
C LEU A 179 3.68 17.06 8.26
N TYR A 180 3.73 15.80 7.82
CA TYR A 180 3.67 14.66 8.73
C TYR A 180 4.76 14.65 9.83
N PRO A 181 6.00 15.17 9.64
CA PRO A 181 7.01 15.15 10.71
C PRO A 181 6.58 15.99 11.92
N ILE A 182 5.69 16.96 11.72
CA ILE A 182 5.12 17.77 12.81
C ILE A 182 4.11 16.91 13.59
N SER A 183 3.17 16.29 12.87
CA SER A 183 2.17 15.44 13.49
C SER A 183 1.43 14.59 12.45
N ILE A 184 1.54 13.27 12.60
CA ILE A 184 0.72 12.33 11.83
C ILE A 184 -0.79 12.54 12.07
N SER A 185 -1.19 12.95 13.27
CA SER A 185 -2.58 13.23 13.62
C SER A 185 -3.16 14.34 12.75
N ILE A 186 -2.41 15.42 12.54
CA ILE A 186 -2.82 16.53 11.68
C ILE A 186 -2.94 16.06 10.23
N THR A 187 -1.96 15.30 9.73
CA THR A 187 -1.99 14.74 8.37
C THR A 187 -3.22 13.87 8.14
N ILE A 188 -3.51 12.93 9.05
CA ILE A 188 -4.63 11.99 8.91
C ILE A 188 -5.97 12.68 9.13
N ALA A 189 -6.11 13.54 10.14
CA ALA A 189 -7.33 14.32 10.35
C ALA A 189 -7.63 15.21 9.15
N GLY A 190 -6.61 15.92 8.65
CA GLY A 190 -6.69 16.76 7.46
C GLY A 190 -7.10 15.97 6.23
N TYR A 191 -6.54 14.77 6.04
CA TYR A 191 -6.94 13.87 4.94
C TYR A 191 -8.40 13.45 5.05
N VAL A 192 -8.87 13.02 6.22
CA VAL A 192 -10.27 12.57 6.41
C VAL A 192 -11.25 13.73 6.22
N LEU A 193 -10.95 14.90 6.80
CA LEU A 193 -11.75 16.11 6.60
C LEU A 193 -11.79 16.52 5.13
N TRP A 194 -10.63 16.54 4.45
CA TRP A 194 -10.53 16.83 3.03
C TRP A 194 -11.33 15.83 2.19
N LEU A 195 -11.26 14.53 2.53
CA LEU A 195 -11.98 13.46 1.82
C LEU A 195 -13.49 13.69 1.91
N LEU A 196 -13.99 13.96 3.12
CA LEU A 196 -15.42 14.14 3.40
C LEU A 196 -15.96 15.53 3.03
N TYR A 197 -15.09 16.54 2.85
CA TYR A 197 -15.49 17.92 2.55
C TYR A 197 -16.40 18.00 1.31
N LYS A 198 -17.58 18.63 1.47
CA LYS A 198 -18.60 18.77 0.41
C LYS A 198 -19.01 17.43 -0.25
N THR A 199 -18.94 16.33 0.50
CA THR A 199 -19.47 15.02 0.06
C THR A 199 -20.46 14.49 1.09
N ARG A 200 -21.53 13.85 0.61
CA ARG A 200 -22.47 13.13 1.48
C ARG A 200 -22.15 11.65 1.37
N VAL A 201 -21.99 10.99 2.51
CA VAL A 201 -21.82 9.52 2.59
C VAL A 201 -23.15 8.88 2.21
N LYS A 202 -23.15 8.08 1.13
CA LYS A 202 -24.35 7.40 0.63
C LYS A 202 -24.40 5.93 1.03
N GLU A 203 -23.23 5.31 1.16
CA GLU A 203 -23.08 3.91 1.57
C GLU A 203 -22.35 3.85 2.91
N ARG A 204 -22.77 2.95 3.79
CA ARG A 204 -22.17 2.78 5.12
C ARG A 204 -21.45 1.45 5.22
N ASN A 205 -20.36 1.31 4.49
CA ASN A 205 -19.52 0.12 4.61
C ASN A 205 -18.75 0.13 5.94
N LEU A 206 -19.03 -0.83 6.82
CA LEU A 206 -18.43 -0.94 8.15
C LEU A 206 -16.89 -1.02 8.10
N SER A 207 -16.32 -1.81 7.18
CA SER A 207 -14.87 -1.94 7.02
C SER A 207 -14.22 -0.59 6.71
N SER A 208 -14.82 0.19 5.81
CA SER A 208 -14.31 1.52 5.43
C SER A 208 -14.42 2.52 6.57
N ILE A 209 -15.55 2.55 7.26
CA ILE A 209 -15.78 3.44 8.41
C ILE A 209 -14.77 3.14 9.50
N LEU A 210 -14.63 1.88 9.90
CA LEU A 210 -13.67 1.48 10.94
C LEU A 210 -12.22 1.72 10.54
N THR A 211 -11.87 1.53 9.26
CA THR A 211 -10.52 1.86 8.77
C THR A 211 -10.21 3.35 8.93
N LEU A 212 -11.14 4.24 8.59
CA LEU A 212 -10.97 5.69 8.76
C LEU A 212 -10.98 6.09 10.24
N SER A 213 -11.92 5.56 11.03
CA SER A 213 -12.03 5.85 12.46
C SER A 213 -10.78 5.42 13.22
N VAL A 214 -10.26 4.21 12.97
CA VAL A 214 -9.03 3.72 13.59
C VAL A 214 -7.84 4.58 13.20
N ALA A 215 -7.71 4.95 11.92
CA ALA A 215 -6.62 5.82 11.49
C ALA A 215 -6.61 7.15 12.23
N VAL A 216 -7.78 7.76 12.44
CA VAL A 216 -7.91 8.99 13.24
C VAL A 216 -7.59 8.72 14.71
N ILE A 217 -8.26 7.76 15.35
CA ILE A 217 -8.12 7.48 16.78
C ILE A 217 -6.67 7.15 17.15
N VAL A 218 -6.03 6.23 16.42
CA VAL A 218 -4.66 5.80 16.70
C VAL A 218 -3.67 6.93 16.46
N SER A 219 -3.83 7.69 15.37
CA SER A 219 -2.97 8.84 15.10
C SER A 219 -3.09 9.88 16.22
N PHE A 220 -4.31 10.30 16.59
CA PHE A 220 -4.51 11.24 17.71
C PHE A 220 -3.98 10.71 19.04
N SER A 221 -4.12 9.41 19.31
CA SER A 221 -3.58 8.80 20.52
C SER A 221 -2.06 8.92 20.61
N SER A 222 -1.34 9.00 19.48
CA SER A 222 0.11 9.22 19.46
C SER A 222 0.55 10.59 19.99
N LEU A 223 -0.35 11.59 20.03
CA LEU A 223 -0.06 12.87 20.68
C LEU A 223 0.11 12.73 22.19
N PHE A 224 -0.56 11.75 22.80
CA PHE A 224 -0.54 11.52 24.24
C PHE A 224 0.39 10.37 24.63
N LEU A 225 0.40 9.29 23.85
CA LEU A 225 1.18 8.07 24.12
C LEU A 225 2.56 8.07 23.44
N GLY A 226 2.84 9.04 22.56
CA GLY A 226 4.07 9.12 21.77
C GLY A 226 4.09 8.17 20.55
N GLU A 227 5.28 7.94 20.00
CA GLU A 227 5.56 6.86 19.04
C GLU A 227 4.81 6.92 17.69
N GLN A 228 5.03 8.02 16.96
CA GLN A 228 4.35 8.33 15.71
C GLN A 228 4.53 7.28 14.60
N ILE A 229 5.69 6.63 14.49
CA ILE A 229 5.95 5.61 13.45
C ILE A 229 5.10 4.36 13.69
N HIS A 230 4.91 3.97 14.95
CA HIS A 230 4.02 2.86 15.28
C HIS A 230 2.54 3.22 15.10
N ALA A 231 2.17 4.47 15.42
CA ALA A 231 0.83 4.98 15.13
C ALA A 231 0.55 5.01 13.61
N PHE A 232 1.55 5.37 12.81
CA PHE A 232 1.50 5.21 11.36
C PHE A 232 1.31 3.75 10.96
N ALA A 233 2.15 2.84 11.47
CA ALA A 233 2.13 1.43 11.10
C ALA A 233 0.76 0.77 11.38
N PHE A 234 0.26 0.92 12.60
CA PHE A 234 -0.96 0.24 13.06
C PHE A 234 -2.25 1.02 12.80
N GLY A 235 -2.20 2.35 12.82
CA GLY A 235 -3.37 3.19 12.57
C GLY A 235 -3.65 3.37 11.08
N VAL A 236 -2.61 3.48 10.25
CA VAL A 236 -2.74 3.89 8.85
C VAL A 236 -2.27 2.78 7.92
N MET A 237 -0.99 2.43 7.99
CA MET A 237 -0.30 1.57 7.03
C MET A 237 -0.96 0.20 6.87
N ILE A 238 -1.06 -0.59 7.94
CA ILE A 238 -1.64 -1.94 7.89
C ILE A 238 -3.12 -1.88 7.47
N PRO A 239 -4.00 -1.08 8.12
CA PRO A 239 -5.39 -1.00 7.71
C PRO A 239 -5.54 -0.56 6.25
N PHE A 240 -4.79 0.44 5.78
CA PHE A 240 -4.94 0.99 4.43
C PHE A 240 -4.38 0.06 3.35
N PHE A 241 -3.29 -0.68 3.62
CA PHE A 241 -2.82 -1.73 2.73
C PHE A 241 -3.85 -2.85 2.63
N PHE A 242 -4.30 -3.40 3.75
CA PHE A 242 -5.24 -4.52 3.73
C PHE A 242 -6.59 -4.12 3.11
N ASN A 243 -7.00 -2.85 3.32
CA ASN A 243 -8.15 -2.24 2.67
C ASN A 243 -8.01 -2.20 1.15
N CYS A 244 -6.90 -1.67 0.63
CA CYS A 244 -6.71 -1.54 -0.81
C CYS A 244 -6.46 -2.90 -1.50
N ILE A 245 -5.68 -3.79 -0.89
CA ILE A 245 -5.39 -5.12 -1.43
C ILE A 245 -6.68 -5.93 -1.49
N THR A 246 -7.45 -5.98 -0.41
CA THR A 246 -8.69 -6.78 -0.39
C THR A 246 -9.72 -6.20 -1.35
N TYR A 247 -9.89 -4.88 -1.42
CA TYR A 247 -10.82 -4.26 -2.35
C TYR A 247 -10.45 -4.54 -3.83
N SER A 248 -9.16 -4.48 -4.17
CA SER A 248 -8.69 -4.66 -5.54
C SER A 248 -8.55 -6.11 -6.01
N THR A 249 -8.42 -7.06 -5.09
CA THR A 249 -8.12 -8.46 -5.44
C THR A 249 -9.19 -9.45 -4.98
N SER A 250 -9.89 -9.15 -3.89
CA SER A 250 -10.92 -10.00 -3.28
C SER A 250 -12.13 -9.18 -2.84
N ARG A 251 -12.67 -8.34 -3.73
CA ARG A 251 -13.77 -7.40 -3.42
C ARG A 251 -14.97 -8.06 -2.74
N TYR A 252 -15.27 -9.31 -3.09
CA TYR A 252 -16.33 -10.12 -2.49
C TYR A 252 -16.15 -10.38 -0.97
N ASN A 253 -14.94 -10.24 -0.45
CA ASN A 253 -14.61 -10.38 0.97
C ASN A 253 -14.45 -9.02 1.68
N TYR A 254 -14.58 -7.90 0.97
CA TYR A 254 -14.32 -6.57 1.53
C TYR A 254 -15.19 -6.23 2.75
N GLY A 255 -16.47 -6.62 2.73
CA GLY A 255 -17.38 -6.43 3.86
C GLY A 255 -16.99 -7.21 5.14
N LYS A 256 -16.06 -8.17 5.04
CA LYS A 256 -15.57 -8.99 6.15
C LYS A 256 -14.23 -8.49 6.71
N LEU A 257 -13.69 -7.40 6.17
CA LEU A 257 -12.38 -6.84 6.55
C LEU A 257 -12.40 -6.09 7.89
N PHE A 258 -13.59 -5.72 8.39
CA PHE A 258 -13.77 -4.87 9.57
C PHE A 258 -13.00 -5.27 10.86
N PRO A 259 -12.66 -6.55 11.13
CA PRO A 259 -11.87 -6.89 12.31
C PRO A 259 -10.43 -6.37 12.26
N ILE A 260 -9.83 -6.27 11.07
CA ILE A 260 -8.43 -5.87 10.87
C ILE A 260 -8.11 -4.49 11.47
N PRO A 261 -8.85 -3.41 11.16
CA PRO A 261 -8.56 -2.10 11.75
C PRO A 261 -8.68 -2.14 13.28
N ILE A 262 -9.65 -2.87 13.84
CA ILE A 262 -9.81 -3.01 15.29
C ILE A 262 -8.60 -3.72 15.90
N LEU A 263 -8.19 -4.86 15.36
CA LEU A 263 -7.02 -5.61 15.83
C LEU A 263 -5.74 -4.79 15.70
N SER A 264 -5.60 -3.99 14.63
CA SER A 264 -4.45 -3.10 14.45
C SER A 264 -4.44 -2.01 15.52
N ALA A 265 -5.59 -1.40 15.84
CA ALA A 265 -5.70 -0.44 16.93
C ALA A 265 -5.35 -1.07 18.29
N LEU A 266 -5.87 -2.27 18.58
CA LEU A 266 -5.55 -3.00 19.81
C LEU A 266 -4.06 -3.32 19.89
N SER A 267 -3.43 -3.71 18.79
CA SER A 267 -1.98 -3.93 18.74
C SER A 267 -1.20 -2.67 19.13
N TYR A 268 -1.60 -1.49 18.61
CA TYR A 268 -0.98 -0.22 19.00
C TYR A 268 -1.14 0.09 20.50
N PHE A 269 -2.35 -0.01 21.05
CA PHE A 269 -2.59 0.32 22.46
C PHE A 269 -1.93 -0.68 23.42
N MET A 270 -1.96 -1.97 23.08
CA MET A 270 -1.43 -3.01 23.96
C MET A 270 0.09 -3.04 24.01
N ARG A 271 0.80 -2.40 23.07
CA ARG A 271 2.27 -2.37 23.13
C ARG A 271 2.80 -1.61 24.34
N PHE A 272 2.04 -0.65 24.85
CA PHE A 272 2.40 0.14 26.04
C PHE A 272 2.17 -0.66 27.33
N VAL A 273 1.50 -1.81 27.23
CA VAL A 273 1.21 -2.72 28.35
C VAL A 273 2.10 -3.97 28.26
N ASN A 274 2.06 -4.65 27.11
CA ASN A 274 2.73 -5.93 26.90
C ASN A 274 2.98 -6.19 25.40
N LEU A 275 4.25 -6.25 25.01
CA LEU A 275 4.66 -6.48 23.62
C LEU A 275 4.19 -7.85 23.06
N PRO A 276 4.28 -8.98 23.80
CA PRO A 276 3.67 -10.24 23.36
C PRO A 276 2.18 -10.12 23.02
N LEU A 277 1.39 -9.46 23.88
CA LEU A 277 -0.04 -9.27 23.66
C LEU A 277 -0.33 -8.39 22.44
N SER A 278 0.42 -7.29 22.28
CA SER A 278 0.39 -6.46 21.06
C SER A 278 0.66 -7.29 19.79
N SER A 279 1.63 -8.20 19.86
CA SER A 279 2.02 -9.06 18.75
C SER A 279 0.91 -10.06 18.38
N VAL A 280 0.20 -10.62 19.37
CA VAL A 280 -0.95 -11.51 19.12
C VAL A 280 -2.02 -10.81 18.28
N PHE A 281 -2.34 -9.56 18.59
CA PHE A 281 -3.31 -8.77 17.82
C PHE A 281 -2.83 -8.49 16.39
N PHE A 282 -1.55 -8.14 16.21
CA PHE A 282 -0.97 -7.94 14.88
C PHE A 282 -0.99 -9.22 14.03
N ILE A 283 -0.52 -10.34 14.58
CA ILE A 283 -0.51 -11.64 13.91
C ILE A 283 -1.94 -12.05 13.52
N SER A 284 -2.90 -11.85 14.42
CA SER A 284 -4.32 -12.13 14.15
C SER A 284 -4.85 -11.30 12.97
N ALA A 285 -4.50 -10.01 12.88
CA ALA A 285 -4.89 -9.16 11.76
C ALA A 285 -4.30 -9.67 10.43
N VAL A 286 -3.02 -10.08 10.43
CA VAL A 286 -2.34 -10.66 9.25
C VAL A 286 -2.98 -11.98 8.83
N LEU A 287 -3.29 -12.88 9.79
CA LEU A 287 -3.94 -14.16 9.50
C LEU A 287 -5.33 -13.97 8.89
N ILE A 288 -6.14 -13.05 9.44
CA ILE A 288 -7.45 -12.72 8.86
C ILE A 288 -7.28 -12.19 7.43
N PHE A 289 -6.31 -11.30 7.21
CA PHE A 289 -6.02 -10.79 5.87
C PHE A 289 -5.66 -11.91 4.88
N LEU A 290 -4.80 -12.85 5.28
CA LEU A 290 -4.41 -14.00 4.48
C LEU A 290 -5.61 -14.90 4.17
N ILE A 291 -6.46 -15.20 5.15
CA ILE A 291 -7.67 -16.01 4.96
C ILE A 291 -8.62 -15.34 3.94
N LEU A 292 -8.86 -14.04 4.09
CA LEU A 292 -9.74 -13.28 3.19
C LEU A 292 -9.16 -13.14 1.77
N ASN A 293 -7.83 -13.26 1.61
CA ASN A 293 -7.16 -13.11 0.32
C ASN A 293 -6.54 -14.41 -0.21
N ARG A 294 -6.84 -15.56 0.40
CA ARG A 294 -6.22 -16.87 0.08
C ARG A 294 -6.26 -17.22 -1.41
N HIS A 295 -7.34 -16.85 -2.09
CA HIS A 295 -7.54 -17.13 -3.51
C HIS A 295 -6.57 -16.38 -4.44
N ASN A 296 -5.87 -15.38 -3.92
CA ASN A 296 -4.84 -14.64 -4.65
C ASN A 296 -3.46 -15.30 -4.52
N PHE A 297 -3.19 -16.05 -3.44
CA PHE A 297 -1.90 -16.68 -3.18
C PHE A 297 -1.82 -18.06 -3.88
N THR A 298 -1.96 -18.07 -5.21
CA THR A 298 -1.88 -19.28 -6.01
C THR A 298 -0.96 -19.08 -7.22
N ILE A 299 -0.33 -20.16 -7.69
CA ILE A 299 0.48 -20.15 -8.93
C ILE A 299 -0.35 -19.69 -10.13
N ARG A 300 -1.64 -20.06 -10.17
CA ARG A 300 -2.58 -19.61 -11.21
C ARG A 300 -2.75 -18.10 -11.21
N THR A 301 -2.91 -17.48 -10.04
CA THR A 301 -2.99 -16.03 -9.92
C THR A 301 -1.70 -15.34 -10.34
N ILE A 302 -0.53 -15.92 -10.04
CA ILE A 302 0.75 -15.39 -10.53
C ILE A 302 0.79 -15.41 -12.06
N LYS A 303 0.41 -16.53 -12.68
CA LYS A 303 0.43 -16.66 -14.15
C LYS A 303 -0.59 -15.76 -14.85
N LEU A 304 -1.82 -15.69 -14.34
CA LEU A 304 -2.97 -15.09 -15.04
C LEU A 304 -3.33 -13.68 -14.55
N GLY A 305 -2.77 -13.21 -13.44
CA GLY A 305 -3.09 -11.90 -12.84
C GLY A 305 -4.47 -11.82 -12.16
N MET A 306 -5.28 -12.88 -12.24
CA MET A 306 -6.63 -12.94 -11.69
C MET A 306 -6.73 -13.87 -10.47
N SER A 307 -7.61 -13.52 -9.53
CA SER A 307 -7.90 -14.36 -8.36
C SER A 307 -8.43 -15.71 -8.81
N SER A 308 -7.96 -16.81 -8.20
CA SER A 308 -8.39 -18.16 -8.54
C SER A 308 -9.91 -18.38 -8.41
N LYS A 309 -10.59 -17.59 -7.58
CA LYS A 309 -12.04 -17.63 -7.45
C LYS A 309 -12.80 -17.26 -8.73
N TYR A 310 -12.22 -16.42 -9.58
CA TYR A 310 -12.84 -15.96 -10.82
C TYR A 310 -12.40 -16.76 -12.06
N LEU A 311 -11.54 -17.76 -11.89
CA LEU A 311 -11.10 -18.61 -12.98
C LEU A 311 -12.10 -19.75 -13.18
N PRO A 312 -12.57 -20.01 -14.41
CA PRO A 312 -13.44 -21.15 -14.69
C PRO A 312 -12.71 -22.47 -14.38
N ARG A 313 -13.46 -23.43 -13.81
CA ARG A 313 -12.94 -24.77 -13.44
C ARG A 313 -12.35 -25.53 -14.63
N ASN A 314 -12.75 -25.22 -15.87
CA ASN A 314 -12.25 -25.90 -17.07
C ASN A 314 -10.79 -25.52 -17.46
N LEU A 315 -10.15 -24.65 -16.68
CA LEU A 315 -8.70 -24.40 -16.71
C LEU A 315 -7.96 -25.16 -15.58
N GLU A 316 -8.61 -26.18 -14.99
CA GLU A 316 -8.02 -27.06 -13.96
C GLU A 316 -6.99 -28.03 -14.54
#